data_AF-A0A9W7Z700-F1
#
_entry.id   AF-A0A9W7Z700-F1
#
_cell.length_a   1.000
_cell.length_b   1.000
_cell.length_c   1.000
_cell.angle_alpha   90.00
_cell.angle_beta   90.00
_cell.angle_gamma   90.00
#
_symmetry.space_group_name_H-M   'P 1'
#
loop_
_entity.id
_entity.type
_entity.pdbx_description
1 polymer ?
#
loop_
_entity_poly.entity_id
_entity_poly.type
_entity_poly.pdbx_seq_one_letter_code
_entity_poly.pdbx_strand_id
1 'polypeptide(L)'
;MDGAWTQVVEYVQTSERGLQRRMHMCSLSDQTSNHMELSITEPTLLCKLRHTHATPDSHSSPTNSTPHQSLNSMQPTEIAHLLKTTVTDRTLSLENQQLAFNAIAECTWFEDDVPAVIQSQVLALLSEQTLVGLFVPLTMRHHKVTSSIRMISKAINSGELSMRVLHTLCHELADRVRQLGGAGDGVFHVLDALANAMPVARASHAWVVDWTHILVTSVARNKESKKLAALMLRFVNKFGSMVDAICREQIDGAARALTTPLKKAVIAAIARQSI
;
A
#
# COMPACT_ATOMS: atom_id res chain seq x y z
N MET A 1 3.90 17.92 14.11
CA MET A 1 2.89 17.46 13.13
C MET A 1 1.70 16.93 13.94
N ASP A 2 1.18 17.75 14.86
CA ASP A 2 0.46 17.22 16.03
C ASP A 2 -1.05 17.47 15.98
N GLY A 3 -1.52 18.35 15.09
CA GLY A 3 -2.94 18.72 14.99
C GLY A 3 -3.85 17.64 14.41
N ALA A 4 -3.35 16.81 13.48
CA ALA A 4 -4.14 15.74 12.86
C ALA A 4 -4.43 14.60 13.86
N TRP A 5 -3.48 14.31 14.75
CA TRP A 5 -3.61 13.25 15.75
C TRP A 5 -4.55 13.66 16.89
N THR A 6 -4.51 14.92 17.31
CA THR A 6 -5.48 15.46 18.29
C THR A 6 -6.91 15.41 17.77
N GLN A 7 -7.14 15.67 16.48
CA GLN A 7 -8.48 15.61 15.88
C GLN A 7 -9.03 14.18 15.78
N VAL A 8 -8.19 13.20 15.44
CA VAL A 8 -8.57 11.78 15.48
C VAL A 8 -8.86 11.33 16.92
N VAL A 9 -8.07 11.77 17.89
CA VAL A 9 -8.27 11.46 19.33
C VAL A 9 -9.55 12.10 19.89
N GLU A 10 -9.84 13.36 19.58
CA GLU A 10 -11.05 14.05 20.03
C GLU A 10 -12.32 13.47 19.39
N TYR A 11 -12.27 13.08 18.11
CA TYR A 11 -13.38 12.42 17.44
C TYR A 11 -13.68 11.05 18.04
N VAL A 12 -12.65 10.26 18.36
CA VAL A 12 -12.79 8.96 19.02
C VAL A 12 -13.38 9.12 20.43
N GLN A 13 -12.92 10.11 21.21
CA GLN A 13 -13.44 10.37 22.56
C GLN A 13 -14.89 10.89 22.57
N THR A 14 -15.27 11.72 21.60
CA THR A 14 -16.65 12.23 21.47
C THR A 14 -17.60 11.16 20.95
N SER A 15 -17.13 10.29 20.04
CA SER A 15 -17.88 9.12 19.57
C SER A 15 -18.07 8.07 20.68
N GLU A 16 -17.05 7.78 21.49
CA GLU A 16 -17.14 6.88 22.66
C GLU A 16 -18.17 7.37 23.69
N ARG A 17 -18.20 8.68 24.01
CA ARG A 17 -19.24 9.25 24.89
C ARG A 17 -20.63 9.19 24.26
N GLY A 18 -20.72 9.35 22.94
CA GLY A 18 -21.96 9.24 22.18
C GLY A 18 -22.51 7.80 22.12
N LEU A 19 -21.63 6.80 22.01
CA LEU A 19 -21.94 5.37 22.00
C LEU A 19 -22.24 4.84 23.40
N GLN A 20 -21.50 5.25 24.43
CA GLN A 20 -21.81 4.89 25.82
C GLN A 20 -23.17 5.43 26.26
N ARG A 21 -23.56 6.65 25.87
CA ARG A 21 -24.92 7.19 26.14
C ARG A 21 -26.02 6.41 25.42
N ARG A 22 -25.77 5.87 24.22
CA ARG A 22 -26.73 5.03 23.49
C ARG A 22 -26.81 3.61 24.03
N MET A 23 -25.69 3.01 24.41
CA MET A 23 -25.68 1.70 25.06
C MET A 23 -26.34 1.73 26.44
N HIS A 24 -26.20 2.82 27.21
CA HIS A 24 -26.91 2.96 28.48
C HIS A 24 -28.43 3.11 28.32
N MET A 25 -28.89 3.60 27.16
CA MET A 25 -30.32 3.66 26.81
C MET A 25 -30.84 2.31 26.30
N CYS A 26 -30.00 1.50 25.64
CA CYS A 26 -30.36 0.16 25.16
C CYS A 26 -30.24 -0.95 26.23
N SER A 27 -29.46 -0.75 27.31
CA SER A 27 -29.28 -1.78 28.36
C SER A 27 -30.40 -1.83 29.41
N LEU A 28 -31.48 -1.06 29.24
CA LEU A 28 -32.68 -1.12 30.08
C LEU A 28 -33.81 -1.94 29.44
N SER A 29 -33.60 -2.47 28.24
CA SER A 29 -34.49 -3.43 27.58
C SER A 29 -33.68 -4.66 27.20
N ASP A 30 -34.16 -5.84 27.59
CA ASP A 30 -33.70 -7.16 27.16
C ASP A 30 -32.61 -7.82 28.04
N GLN A 31 -33.01 -8.14 29.28
CA GLN A 31 -32.60 -9.39 29.91
C GLN A 31 -33.35 -10.54 29.23
N THR A 32 -32.66 -11.33 28.41
CA THR A 32 -32.65 -12.81 28.39
C THR A 32 -32.10 -13.29 27.04
N SER A 33 -30.92 -13.91 27.05
CA SER A 33 -30.70 -15.28 26.55
C SER A 33 -29.19 -15.49 26.32
N ASN A 34 -28.71 -16.61 26.85
CA ASN A 34 -27.32 -17.06 26.74
C ASN A 34 -26.99 -17.43 25.29
N HIS A 35 -26.08 -16.68 24.67
CA HIS A 35 -25.17 -17.21 23.67
C HIS A 35 -23.80 -16.57 23.89
N MET A 36 -22.78 -17.43 23.93
CA MET A 36 -21.38 -17.08 24.10
C MET A 36 -20.90 -16.42 22.79
N GLU A 37 -21.24 -15.15 22.60
CA GLU A 37 -20.65 -14.31 21.57
C GLU A 37 -19.31 -13.78 22.08
N LEU A 38 -18.24 -14.07 21.33
CA LEU A 38 -16.99 -13.33 21.40
C LEU A 38 -17.26 -11.90 20.91
N SER A 39 -17.84 -11.06 21.75
CA SER A 39 -18.04 -9.64 21.47
C SER A 39 -16.71 -8.91 21.64
N ILE A 40 -15.87 -8.97 20.62
CA ILE A 40 -14.81 -7.98 20.43
C ILE A 40 -15.53 -6.70 20.00
N THR A 41 -15.97 -5.93 20.98
CA THR A 41 -16.58 -4.62 20.73
C THR A 41 -15.54 -3.68 20.11
N GLU A 42 -15.97 -2.95 19.09
CA GLU A 42 -15.26 -2.00 18.22
C GLU A 42 -14.22 -1.08 18.90
N PRO A 43 -14.36 -0.63 20.17
CA PRO A 43 -13.35 0.22 20.82
C PRO A 43 -11.98 -0.48 21.01
N THR A 44 -11.97 -1.81 21.04
CA THR A 44 -10.79 -2.59 21.45
C THR A 44 -9.73 -2.68 20.35
N LEU A 45 -10.12 -2.65 19.07
CA LEU A 45 -9.19 -2.81 17.94
C LEU A 45 -8.45 -1.50 17.60
N LEU A 46 -9.13 -0.35 17.69
CA LEU A 46 -8.50 0.97 17.49
C LEU A 46 -7.63 1.38 18.68
N CYS A 47 -8.00 1.00 19.92
CA CYS A 47 -7.11 1.16 21.08
C CYS A 47 -5.84 0.30 20.98
N LYS A 48 -5.89 -0.87 20.33
CA LYS A 48 -4.69 -1.71 20.07
C LYS A 48 -3.74 -1.09 19.04
N LEU A 49 -4.24 -0.28 18.11
CA LEU A 49 -3.45 0.49 17.14
C LEU A 49 -2.76 1.74 17.77
N ARG A 50 -3.23 2.19 18.94
CA ARG A 50 -2.82 3.44 19.60
C ARG A 50 -1.41 3.46 20.20
N HIS A 51 -0.79 2.30 20.45
CA HIS A 51 0.42 2.22 21.29
C HIS A 51 1.66 1.58 20.65
N THR A 52 1.63 1.24 19.35
CA THR A 52 2.86 0.86 18.61
C THR A 52 3.78 2.05 18.32
N HIS A 53 3.31 3.29 18.50
CA HIS A 53 4.06 4.54 18.25
C HIS A 53 4.16 5.46 19.47
N ALA A 54 3.79 5.01 20.67
CA ALA A 54 4.09 5.78 21.87
C ALA A 54 5.59 5.65 22.20
N THR A 55 6.36 6.71 21.95
CA THR A 55 7.69 6.87 22.57
C THR A 55 7.56 6.75 24.09
N PRO A 56 8.48 6.06 24.77
CA PRO A 56 8.39 5.83 26.20
C PRO A 56 8.77 7.13 26.93
N ASP A 57 7.80 8.03 27.10
CA ASP A 57 7.96 9.09 28.09
C ASP A 57 7.76 8.46 29.47
N SER A 58 8.89 8.22 30.11
CA SER A 58 9.02 7.97 31.54
C SER A 58 8.28 9.06 32.30
N HIS A 59 7.13 8.74 32.89
CA HIS A 59 6.66 9.15 34.23
C HIS A 59 5.15 8.89 34.36
N SER A 60 4.75 7.68 34.77
CA SER A 60 3.50 7.43 35.51
C SER A 60 3.40 5.97 35.96
N SER A 61 3.12 5.75 37.24
CA SER A 61 2.78 4.44 37.84
C SER A 61 1.31 4.44 38.27
N PRO A 62 0.72 3.30 38.65
CA PRO A 62 0.23 2.24 37.79
C PRO A 62 -1.31 2.16 37.86
N THR A 63 -2.02 1.98 36.74
CA THR A 63 -3.42 1.58 36.77
C THR A 63 -3.68 0.49 35.73
N ASN A 64 -4.17 -0.66 36.22
CA ASN A 64 -4.67 -1.84 35.49
C ASN A 64 -4.45 -1.83 33.96
N SER A 65 -3.24 -2.17 33.54
CA SER A 65 -2.95 -2.45 32.14
C SER A 65 -3.56 -3.80 31.76
N THR A 66 -4.70 -3.74 31.08
CA THR A 66 -5.14 -4.86 30.24
C THR A 66 -3.98 -5.21 29.31
N PRO A 67 -3.62 -6.49 29.08
CA PRO A 67 -2.48 -6.82 28.23
C PRO A 67 -2.77 -6.36 26.80
N HIS A 68 -2.14 -5.25 26.41
CA HIS A 68 -2.23 -4.69 25.07
C HIS A 68 -1.36 -5.52 24.12
N GLN A 69 -1.98 -6.35 23.30
CA GLN A 69 -1.29 -7.09 22.24
C GLN A 69 -0.83 -6.12 21.14
N SER A 70 0.46 -6.12 20.86
CA SER A 70 1.04 -5.55 19.64
C SER A 70 0.42 -6.20 18.41
N LEU A 71 0.25 -5.46 17.30
CA LEU A 71 -0.13 -6.05 16.00
C LEU A 71 0.83 -7.18 15.57
N ASN A 72 2.10 -7.13 16.01
CA ASN A 72 3.08 -8.19 15.76
C ASN A 72 2.87 -9.44 16.62
N SER A 73 2.01 -9.37 17.63
CA SER A 73 1.64 -10.49 18.51
C SER A 73 0.24 -11.04 18.25
N MET A 74 -0.51 -10.45 17.30
CA MET A 74 -1.82 -10.92 16.91
C MET A 74 -1.73 -12.20 16.08
N GLN A 75 -2.70 -13.09 16.25
CA GLN A 75 -2.84 -14.27 15.42
C GLN A 75 -3.33 -13.88 14.01
N PRO A 76 -2.95 -14.61 12.95
CA PRO A 76 -3.35 -14.29 11.57
C PRO A 76 -4.86 -14.14 11.35
N THR A 77 -5.67 -14.90 12.08
CA THR A 77 -7.14 -14.82 12.03
C THR A 77 -7.68 -13.51 12.61
N GLU A 78 -7.04 -12.97 13.65
CA GLU A 78 -7.43 -11.67 14.24
C GLU A 78 -7.11 -10.54 13.29
N ILE A 79 -5.99 -10.62 12.58
CA ILE A 79 -5.61 -9.63 11.57
C ILE A 79 -6.52 -9.73 10.34
N ALA A 80 -6.85 -10.94 9.88
CA ALA A 80 -7.82 -11.12 8.81
C ALA A 80 -9.19 -10.52 9.18
N HIS A 81 -9.64 -10.70 10.42
CA HIS A 81 -10.86 -10.06 10.91
C HIS A 81 -10.72 -8.53 10.91
N LEU A 82 -9.61 -7.98 11.41
CA LEU A 82 -9.35 -6.54 11.40
C LEU A 82 -9.38 -5.96 9.97
N LEU A 83 -8.72 -6.60 9.02
CA LEU A 83 -8.75 -6.19 7.61
C LEU A 83 -10.17 -6.14 7.06
N LYS A 84 -10.97 -7.17 7.35
CA LYS A 84 -12.37 -7.24 6.95
C LYS A 84 -13.18 -6.10 7.56
N THR A 85 -13.11 -5.94 8.88
CA THR A 85 -13.86 -4.89 9.60
C THR A 85 -13.49 -3.50 9.07
N THR A 86 -12.20 -3.20 8.87
CA THR A 86 -11.75 -1.89 8.36
C THR A 86 -12.41 -1.52 7.03
N VAL A 87 -12.63 -2.49 6.13
CA VAL A 87 -13.26 -2.23 4.82
C VAL A 87 -14.78 -2.23 4.88
N THR A 88 -15.36 -3.14 5.67
CA THR A 88 -16.82 -3.31 5.70
C THR A 88 -17.53 -2.32 6.61
N ASP A 89 -16.82 -1.74 7.58
CA ASP A 89 -17.38 -0.77 8.51
C ASP A 89 -17.55 0.59 7.81
N ARG A 90 -18.83 0.93 7.56
CA ARG A 90 -19.24 2.17 6.91
C ARG A 90 -19.13 3.40 7.80
N THR A 91 -18.86 3.23 9.09
CA THR A 91 -18.67 4.34 10.04
C THR A 91 -17.23 4.87 10.03
N LEU A 92 -16.27 4.09 9.52
CA LEU A 92 -14.90 4.51 9.36
C LEU A 92 -14.76 5.46 8.16
N SER A 93 -14.16 6.63 8.41
CA SER A 93 -13.75 7.53 7.33
C SER A 93 -12.68 6.88 6.47
N LEU A 94 -12.60 7.27 5.19
CA LEU A 94 -11.58 6.78 4.26
C LEU A 94 -10.15 7.03 4.77
N GLU A 95 -9.94 8.16 5.45
CA GLU A 95 -8.67 8.50 6.09
C GLU A 95 -8.30 7.49 7.18
N ASN A 96 -9.27 7.14 8.06
CA ASN A 96 -9.03 6.17 9.12
C ASN A 96 -8.79 4.76 8.56
N GLN A 97 -9.47 4.39 7.48
CA GLN A 97 -9.21 3.12 6.80
C GLN A 97 -7.77 3.07 6.28
N GLN A 98 -7.31 4.14 5.63
CA GLN A 98 -5.94 4.25 5.12
C GLN A 98 -4.90 4.19 6.24
N LEU A 99 -5.13 4.87 7.36
CA LEU A 99 -4.24 4.83 8.53
C LEU A 99 -4.14 3.42 9.12
N ALA A 100 -5.26 2.72 9.25
CA ALA A 100 -5.27 1.34 9.73
C ALA A 100 -4.48 0.41 8.80
N PHE A 101 -4.63 0.56 7.48
CA PHE A 101 -3.84 -0.23 6.52
C PHE A 101 -2.35 0.09 6.57
N ASN A 102 -1.97 1.37 6.73
CA ASN A 102 -0.56 1.75 6.87
C ASN A 102 0.06 1.08 8.10
N ALA A 103 -0.66 1.06 9.23
CA ALA A 103 -0.19 0.40 10.45
C ALA A 103 -0.03 -1.13 10.27
N ILE A 104 -0.93 -1.77 9.52
CA ILE A 104 -0.79 -3.19 9.17
C ILE A 104 0.42 -3.43 8.27
N ALA A 105 0.65 -2.56 7.28
CA ALA A 105 1.82 -2.61 6.40
C ALA A 105 3.16 -2.47 7.16
N GLU A 106 3.14 -1.82 8.32
CA GLU A 106 4.32 -1.66 9.17
C GLU A 106 4.69 -2.91 9.97
N CYS A 107 3.83 -3.94 9.98
CA CYS A 107 4.08 -5.16 10.73
C CYS A 107 5.14 -6.06 10.07
N THR A 108 6.05 -6.60 10.87
CA THR A 108 7.21 -7.38 10.37
C THR A 108 6.83 -8.77 9.86
N TRP A 109 5.71 -9.33 10.33
CA TRP A 109 5.22 -10.62 9.84
C TRP A 109 4.68 -10.56 8.40
N PHE A 110 4.47 -9.36 7.85
CA PHE A 110 4.12 -9.15 6.44
C PHE A 110 5.34 -9.31 5.51
N GLU A 111 6.55 -9.52 6.01
CA GLU A 111 7.76 -9.58 5.17
C GLU A 111 8.04 -11.00 4.63
N ASP A 112 7.98 -12.01 5.50
CA ASP A 112 8.57 -13.32 5.21
C ASP A 112 7.55 -14.34 4.68
N ASP A 113 6.38 -14.46 5.31
CA ASP A 113 5.33 -15.40 4.89
C ASP A 113 3.94 -14.92 5.28
N VAL A 114 3.24 -14.24 4.36
CA VAL A 114 1.88 -13.76 4.60
C VAL A 114 0.94 -14.96 4.67
N PRO A 115 0.25 -15.21 5.80
CA PRO A 115 -0.67 -16.32 5.95
C PRO A 115 -1.77 -16.33 4.88
N ALA A 116 -2.11 -17.50 4.33
CA ALA A 116 -3.07 -17.63 3.24
C ALA A 116 -4.45 -17.00 3.54
N VAL A 117 -4.89 -17.03 4.80
CA VAL A 117 -6.13 -16.37 5.23
C VAL A 117 -6.08 -14.85 5.06
N ILE A 118 -4.94 -14.23 5.34
CA ILE A 118 -4.71 -12.80 5.17
C ILE A 118 -4.62 -12.48 3.69
N GLN A 119 -3.90 -13.29 2.90
CA GLN A 119 -3.85 -13.11 1.44
C GLN A 119 -5.25 -13.15 0.82
N SER A 120 -6.06 -14.15 1.18
CA SER A 120 -7.43 -14.29 0.70
C SER A 120 -8.28 -13.07 1.07
N GLN A 121 -8.16 -12.58 2.31
CA GLN A 121 -8.93 -11.43 2.77
C GLN A 121 -8.50 -10.13 2.07
N VAL A 122 -7.19 -9.90 1.89
CA VAL A 122 -6.67 -8.74 1.17
C VAL A 122 -7.15 -8.74 -0.29
N LEU A 123 -7.08 -9.90 -0.96
CA LEU A 123 -7.55 -10.05 -2.34
C LEU A 123 -9.07 -9.88 -2.46
N ALA A 124 -9.84 -10.33 -1.48
CA ALA A 124 -11.29 -10.14 -1.46
C ALA A 124 -11.72 -8.68 -1.22
N LEU A 125 -10.81 -7.82 -0.72
CA LEU A 125 -11.09 -6.45 -0.32
C LEU A 125 -10.37 -5.41 -1.20
N LEU A 126 -9.99 -5.78 -2.42
CA LEU A 126 -9.26 -4.88 -3.33
C LEU A 126 -10.08 -3.62 -3.61
N SER A 127 -9.69 -2.53 -2.95
CA SER A 127 -10.24 -1.18 -3.06
C SER A 127 -9.09 -0.19 -3.29
N GLU A 128 -9.40 1.03 -3.74
CA GLU A 128 -8.40 2.10 -3.87
C GLU A 128 -7.68 2.33 -2.52
N GLN A 129 -8.42 2.27 -1.41
CA GLN A 129 -7.92 2.49 -0.04
C GLN A 129 -6.96 1.38 0.39
N THR A 130 -7.30 0.12 0.15
CA THR A 130 -6.41 -1.01 0.46
C THR A 130 -5.11 -0.92 -0.34
N LEU A 131 -5.16 -0.43 -1.57
CA LEU A 131 -3.97 -0.33 -2.41
C LEU A 131 -3.05 0.82 -1.99
N VAL A 132 -3.61 2.00 -1.73
CA VAL A 132 -2.83 3.14 -1.26
C VAL A 132 -2.33 2.93 0.17
N GLY A 133 -3.19 2.42 1.07
CA GLY A 133 -2.87 2.25 2.48
C GLY A 133 -2.06 0.99 2.82
N LEU A 134 -2.17 -0.10 2.04
CA LEU A 134 -1.44 -1.34 2.32
C LEU A 134 -0.35 -1.60 1.27
N PHE A 135 -0.67 -1.51 -0.02
CA PHE A 135 0.25 -1.99 -1.06
C PHE A 135 1.41 -1.04 -1.29
N VAL A 136 1.17 0.27 -1.33
CA VAL A 136 2.25 1.26 -1.53
C VAL A 136 3.28 1.17 -0.39
N PRO A 137 2.92 1.24 0.91
CA PRO A 137 3.91 1.13 1.98
C PRO A 137 4.68 -0.20 1.95
N LEU A 138 4.01 -1.33 1.73
CA LEU A 138 4.67 -2.65 1.62
C LEU A 138 5.66 -2.68 0.45
N THR A 139 5.29 -2.10 -0.69
CA THR A 139 6.15 -2.07 -1.88
C THR A 139 7.39 -1.18 -1.65
N MET A 140 7.22 -0.06 -0.97
CA MET A 140 8.30 0.90 -0.71
C MET A 140 9.26 0.46 0.41
N ARG A 141 8.78 -0.30 1.40
CA ARG A 141 9.57 -0.79 2.53
C ARG A 141 10.60 -1.84 2.12
N HIS A 142 10.28 -2.68 1.13
CA HIS A 142 11.13 -3.81 0.77
C HIS A 142 11.97 -3.56 -0.48
N HIS A 143 13.28 -3.53 -0.29
CA HIS A 143 14.23 -3.49 -1.40
C HIS A 143 14.33 -4.82 -2.17
N LYS A 144 13.74 -5.91 -1.65
CA LYS A 144 13.71 -7.26 -2.24
C LYS A 144 12.28 -7.71 -2.50
N VAL A 145 12.11 -8.72 -3.34
CA VAL A 145 10.79 -9.32 -3.66
C VAL A 145 10.35 -10.27 -2.54
N THR A 146 9.51 -9.77 -1.63
CA THR A 146 8.91 -10.51 -0.50
C THR A 146 7.63 -11.26 -0.89
N SER A 147 7.08 -12.08 0.03
CA SER A 147 5.78 -12.75 -0.17
C SER A 147 4.66 -11.73 -0.45
N SER A 148 4.68 -10.60 0.26
CA SER A 148 3.74 -9.49 0.07
C SER A 148 3.82 -8.84 -1.30
N ILE A 149 5.02 -8.59 -1.81
CA ILE A 149 5.19 -8.04 -3.16
C ILE A 149 4.65 -9.01 -4.22
N ARG A 150 4.81 -10.33 -4.03
CA ARG A 150 4.24 -11.34 -4.93
C ARG A 150 2.71 -11.38 -4.83
N MET A 151 2.14 -11.26 -3.64
CA MET A 151 0.70 -11.15 -3.43
C MET A 151 0.13 -9.92 -4.15
N ILE A 152 0.76 -8.76 -3.99
CA ILE A 152 0.39 -7.51 -4.67
C ILE A 152 0.44 -7.68 -6.18
N SER A 153 1.52 -8.25 -6.70
CA SER A 153 1.70 -8.48 -8.13
C SER A 153 0.68 -9.48 -8.69
N LYS A 154 0.31 -10.50 -7.91
CA LYS A 154 -0.75 -11.45 -8.27
C LYS A 154 -2.12 -10.77 -8.32
N ALA A 155 -2.42 -9.89 -7.37
CA ALA A 155 -3.66 -9.09 -7.36
C ALA A 155 -3.77 -8.21 -8.62
N ILE A 156 -2.67 -7.56 -9.00
CA ILE A 156 -2.65 -6.72 -10.23
C ILE A 156 -2.88 -7.57 -11.48
N ASN A 157 -2.27 -8.75 -11.55
CA ASN A 157 -2.40 -9.66 -12.69
C ASN A 157 -3.71 -10.47 -12.71
N SER A 158 -4.57 -10.42 -11.67
CA SER A 158 -5.86 -11.12 -11.68
C SER A 158 -6.85 -10.50 -12.67
N GLY A 159 -6.64 -9.24 -13.06
CA GLY A 159 -7.54 -8.49 -13.95
C GLY A 159 -8.79 -7.95 -13.24
N GLU A 160 -8.92 -8.14 -11.93
CA GLU A 160 -10.07 -7.69 -11.13
C GLU A 160 -9.97 -6.20 -10.76
N LEU A 161 -8.77 -5.61 -10.85
CA LEU A 161 -8.56 -4.20 -10.54
C LEU A 161 -9.08 -3.29 -11.66
N SER A 162 -9.86 -2.28 -11.27
CA SER A 162 -10.32 -1.25 -12.20
C SER A 162 -9.15 -0.44 -12.77
N MET A 163 -9.32 0.16 -13.96
CA MET A 163 -8.29 1.00 -14.56
C MET A 163 -7.94 2.20 -13.67
N ARG A 164 -8.93 2.85 -13.06
CA ARG A 164 -8.72 3.95 -12.10
C ARG A 164 -7.74 3.54 -11.01
N VAL A 165 -7.96 2.36 -10.44
CA VAL A 165 -7.12 1.80 -9.40
C VAL A 165 -5.68 1.57 -9.86
N LEU A 166 -5.47 1.03 -11.07
CA LEU A 166 -4.12 0.85 -11.61
C LEU A 166 -3.41 2.20 -11.78
N HIS A 167 -4.12 3.21 -12.29
CA HIS A 167 -3.60 4.58 -12.42
C HIS A 167 -3.21 5.16 -11.05
N THR A 168 -4.09 5.08 -10.04
CA THR A 168 -3.79 5.54 -8.67
C THR A 168 -2.55 4.84 -8.11
N LEU A 169 -2.44 3.51 -8.25
CA LEU A 169 -1.27 2.78 -7.74
C LEU A 169 0.03 3.21 -8.42
N CYS A 170 0.02 3.42 -9.74
CA CYS A 170 1.19 3.91 -10.46
C CYS A 170 1.59 5.32 -10.00
N HIS A 171 0.62 6.21 -9.84
CA HIS A 171 0.83 7.59 -9.40
C HIS A 171 1.45 7.64 -7.99
N GLU A 172 0.88 6.91 -7.04
CA GLU A 172 1.39 6.83 -5.67
C GLU A 172 2.81 6.26 -5.60
N LEU A 173 3.10 5.22 -6.41
CA LEU A 173 4.46 4.68 -6.51
C LEU A 173 5.43 5.72 -7.09
N ALA A 174 5.00 6.50 -8.09
CA ALA A 174 5.82 7.57 -8.68
C ALA A 174 6.16 8.66 -7.66
N ASP A 175 5.16 9.10 -6.89
CA ASP A 175 5.35 10.11 -5.84
C ASP A 175 6.27 9.61 -4.73
N ARG A 176 6.14 8.35 -4.31
CA ARG A 176 7.05 7.76 -3.32
C ARG A 176 8.47 7.59 -3.86
N VAL A 177 8.64 7.16 -5.10
CA VAL A 177 9.96 7.09 -5.75
C VAL A 177 10.60 8.48 -5.86
N ARG A 178 9.80 9.52 -6.13
CA ARG A 178 10.25 10.92 -6.13
C ARG A 178 10.81 11.32 -4.78
N GLN A 179 10.07 11.05 -3.71
CA GLN A 179 10.45 11.38 -2.33
C GLN A 179 11.73 10.65 -1.88
N LEU A 180 11.88 9.37 -2.26
CA LEU A 180 13.03 8.54 -1.86
C LEU A 180 14.24 8.67 -2.81
N GLY A 181 14.09 9.37 -3.93
CA GLY A 181 15.13 9.50 -4.95
C GLY A 181 15.48 8.19 -5.66
N GLY A 182 14.56 7.22 -5.71
CA GLY A 182 14.75 5.97 -6.45
C GLY A 182 13.94 4.79 -5.90
N ALA A 183 13.84 3.73 -6.70
CA ALA A 183 13.12 2.51 -6.34
C ALA A 183 14.05 1.29 -6.17
N GLY A 184 13.60 0.30 -5.41
CA GLY A 184 14.25 -1.02 -5.26
C GLY A 184 13.57 -2.12 -6.07
N ASP A 185 14.08 -3.35 -5.97
CA ASP A 185 13.58 -4.49 -6.74
C ASP A 185 12.10 -4.82 -6.49
N GLY A 186 11.60 -4.55 -5.29
CA GLY A 186 10.19 -4.74 -4.95
C GLY A 186 9.26 -3.88 -5.81
N VAL A 187 9.60 -2.59 -5.91
CA VAL A 187 8.89 -1.64 -6.78
C VAL A 187 8.98 -2.08 -8.24
N PHE A 188 10.15 -2.50 -8.73
CA PHE A 188 10.30 -2.98 -10.11
C PHE A 188 9.41 -4.19 -10.41
N HIS A 189 9.20 -5.08 -9.44
CA HIS A 189 8.33 -6.25 -9.60
C HIS A 189 6.85 -5.85 -9.71
N VAL A 190 6.40 -4.92 -8.88
CA VAL A 190 5.03 -4.39 -8.93
C VAL A 190 4.80 -3.61 -10.22
N LEU A 191 5.77 -2.82 -10.66
CA LEU A 191 5.73 -2.13 -11.96
C LEU A 191 5.63 -3.10 -13.12
N ASP A 192 6.34 -4.22 -13.07
CA ASP A 192 6.26 -5.25 -14.12
C ASP A 192 4.84 -5.82 -14.24
N ALA A 193 4.16 -6.03 -13.11
CA ALA A 193 2.75 -6.43 -13.08
C ALA A 193 1.82 -5.32 -13.60
N LEU A 194 2.04 -4.07 -13.20
CA LEU A 194 1.29 -2.91 -13.70
C LEU A 194 1.42 -2.75 -15.22
N ALA A 195 2.63 -2.90 -15.75
CA ALA A 195 2.89 -2.86 -17.18
C ALA A 195 2.15 -3.97 -17.92
N ASN A 196 1.98 -5.16 -17.34
CA ASN A 196 1.22 -6.24 -17.95
C ASN A 196 -0.28 -5.96 -17.92
N ALA A 197 -0.82 -5.56 -16.76
CA ALA A 197 -2.24 -5.34 -16.55
C ALA A 197 -2.80 -4.15 -17.35
N MET A 198 -2.01 -3.08 -17.57
CA MET A 198 -2.48 -1.88 -18.28
C MET A 198 -2.51 -2.10 -19.81
N PRO A 199 -3.68 -2.02 -20.47
CA PRO A 199 -3.76 -2.00 -21.93
C PRO A 199 -3.27 -0.66 -22.50
N VAL A 200 -2.57 -0.69 -23.64
CA VAL A 200 -2.04 0.54 -24.28
C VAL A 200 -3.16 1.56 -24.55
N ALA A 201 -4.31 1.12 -25.07
CA ALA A 201 -5.45 1.99 -25.35
C ALA A 201 -6.10 2.65 -24.11
N ARG A 202 -5.71 2.24 -22.90
CA ARG A 202 -6.23 2.78 -21.63
C ARG A 202 -5.17 3.53 -20.81
N ALA A 203 -3.92 3.50 -21.26
CA ALA A 203 -2.87 4.32 -20.67
C ALA A 203 -3.18 5.80 -20.95
N SER A 204 -3.00 6.65 -19.95
CA SER A 204 -3.17 8.09 -20.05
C SER A 204 -1.81 8.74 -20.27
N HIS A 205 -1.81 10.03 -20.63
CA HIS A 205 -0.55 10.78 -20.65
C HIS A 205 0.08 10.83 -19.24
N ALA A 206 -0.72 11.03 -18.19
CA ALA A 206 -0.25 11.03 -16.80
C ALA A 206 0.44 9.70 -16.42
N TRP A 207 -0.11 8.55 -16.83
CA TRP A 207 0.53 7.24 -16.66
C TRP A 207 1.94 7.20 -17.26
N VAL A 208 2.11 7.72 -18.48
CA VAL A 208 3.40 7.75 -19.15
C VAL A 208 4.39 8.66 -18.42
N VAL A 209 3.93 9.81 -17.92
CA VAL A 209 4.75 10.74 -17.13
C VAL A 209 5.20 10.09 -15.82
N ASP A 210 4.28 9.45 -15.09
CA ASP A 210 4.59 8.76 -13.83
C ASP A 210 5.62 7.63 -14.04
N TRP A 211 5.43 6.80 -15.08
CA TRP A 211 6.39 5.78 -15.45
C TRP A 211 7.76 6.35 -15.82
N THR A 212 7.78 7.41 -16.64
CA THR A 212 9.01 8.08 -17.05
C THR A 212 9.77 8.56 -15.81
N HIS A 213 9.06 9.19 -14.87
CA HIS A 213 9.65 9.65 -13.62
C HIS A 213 10.27 8.50 -12.83
N ILE A 214 9.54 7.40 -12.64
CA ILE A 214 10.04 6.26 -11.88
C ILE A 214 11.31 5.68 -12.52
N LEU A 215 11.29 5.47 -13.84
CA LEU A 215 12.42 4.89 -14.57
C LEU A 215 13.65 5.80 -14.47
N VAL A 216 13.51 7.09 -14.77
CA VAL A 216 14.61 8.07 -14.78
C VAL A 216 15.23 8.20 -13.39
N THR A 217 14.41 8.44 -12.37
CA THR A 217 14.88 8.57 -10.98
C THR A 217 15.55 7.29 -10.49
N SER A 218 15.05 6.12 -10.88
CA SER A 218 15.60 4.84 -10.44
C SER A 218 16.94 4.48 -11.07
N VAL A 219 17.24 4.93 -12.30
CA VAL A 219 18.52 4.64 -12.97
C VAL A 219 19.70 5.22 -12.21
N ALA A 220 19.57 6.42 -11.64
CA ALA A 220 20.65 7.08 -10.90
C ALA A 220 21.25 6.19 -9.80
N ARG A 221 20.42 5.39 -9.13
CA ARG A 221 20.82 4.49 -8.05
C ARG A 221 21.01 3.04 -8.48
N ASN A 222 20.48 2.65 -9.64
CA ASN A 222 20.40 1.25 -10.08
C ASN A 222 20.94 1.02 -11.50
N LYS A 223 21.97 1.76 -11.92
CA LYS A 223 22.54 1.70 -13.28
C LYS A 223 22.98 0.29 -13.74
N GLU A 224 23.29 -0.59 -12.78
CA GLU A 224 23.69 -1.99 -12.99
C GLU A 224 22.52 -3.00 -12.88
N SER A 225 21.33 -2.54 -12.51
CA SER A 225 20.18 -3.42 -12.32
C SER A 225 19.63 -3.94 -13.65
N LYS A 226 19.80 -5.25 -13.88
CA LYS A 226 19.22 -5.96 -15.03
C LYS A 226 17.70 -5.89 -15.02
N LYS A 227 17.07 -5.90 -13.85
CA LYS A 227 15.61 -5.80 -13.69
C LYS A 227 15.10 -4.44 -14.15
N LEU A 228 15.73 -3.35 -13.71
CA LEU A 228 15.38 -2.01 -14.16
C LEU A 228 15.56 -1.86 -15.68
N ALA A 229 16.69 -2.34 -16.24
CA ALA A 229 16.91 -2.27 -17.69
C ALA A 229 15.88 -3.08 -18.49
N ALA A 230 15.49 -4.26 -18.00
CA ALA A 230 14.42 -5.06 -18.61
C ALA A 230 13.05 -4.37 -18.51
N LEU A 231 12.76 -3.74 -17.37
CA LEU A 231 11.54 -2.97 -17.14
C LEU A 231 11.46 -1.76 -18.09
N MET A 232 12.56 -1.00 -18.25
CA MET A 232 12.67 0.08 -19.23
C MET A 232 12.40 -0.43 -20.64
N LEU A 233 13.02 -1.55 -21.04
CA LEU A 233 12.80 -2.13 -22.36
C LEU A 233 11.34 -2.53 -22.59
N ARG A 234 10.70 -3.15 -21.59
CA ARG A 234 9.27 -3.51 -21.65
C ARG A 234 8.40 -2.28 -21.79
N PHE A 235 8.63 -1.25 -20.97
CA PHE A 235 7.87 -0.01 -21.00
C PHE A 235 7.97 0.66 -22.38
N VAL A 236 9.18 0.83 -22.91
CA VAL A 236 9.39 1.47 -24.22
C VAL A 236 8.78 0.65 -25.34
N ASN A 237 8.90 -0.68 -25.33
CA ASN A 237 8.29 -1.50 -26.38
C ASN A 237 6.76 -1.49 -26.34
N LYS A 238 6.15 -1.42 -25.14
CA LYS A 238 4.69 -1.49 -24.98
C LYS A 238 4.01 -0.13 -25.13
N PHE A 239 4.58 0.90 -24.53
CA PHE A 239 3.97 2.23 -24.43
C PHE A 239 4.72 3.30 -25.23
N GLY A 240 5.80 2.93 -25.95
CA GLY A 240 6.70 3.88 -26.64
C GLY A 240 6.04 4.79 -27.66
N SER A 241 4.92 4.39 -28.26
CA SER A 241 4.12 5.22 -29.17
C SER A 241 3.32 6.32 -28.45
N MET A 242 3.17 6.21 -27.13
CA MET A 242 2.47 7.19 -26.28
C MET A 242 3.43 8.14 -25.56
N VAL A 243 4.73 7.87 -25.63
CA VAL A 243 5.78 8.68 -25.01
C VAL A 243 6.01 9.93 -25.86
N ASP A 244 5.73 11.09 -25.29
CA ASP A 244 5.98 12.37 -25.93
C ASP A 244 7.48 12.66 -26.07
N ALA A 245 7.83 13.75 -26.76
CA ALA A 245 9.22 14.09 -27.03
C ALA A 245 10.03 14.34 -25.74
N ILE A 246 9.43 15.00 -24.74
CA ILE A 246 10.09 15.35 -23.48
C ILE A 246 10.39 14.09 -22.67
N CYS A 247 9.40 13.23 -22.46
CA CYS A 247 9.56 11.98 -21.74
C CYS A 247 10.56 11.07 -22.45
N ARG A 248 10.53 11.05 -23.79
CA ARG A 248 11.46 10.24 -24.60
C ARG A 248 12.90 10.69 -24.43
N GLU A 249 13.17 11.99 -24.46
CA GLU A 249 14.50 12.55 -24.21
C GLU A 249 15.02 12.17 -22.81
N GLN A 250 14.16 12.27 -21.79
CA GLN A 250 14.50 11.88 -20.42
C GLN A 250 14.81 10.38 -20.30
N ILE A 251 13.98 9.52 -20.92
CA ILE A 251 14.21 8.07 -20.93
C ILE A 251 15.50 7.73 -21.69
N ASP A 252 15.81 8.38 -22.81
CA ASP A 252 17.06 8.18 -23.54
C ASP A 252 18.28 8.58 -22.70
N GLY A 253 18.23 9.75 -22.07
CA GLY A 253 19.26 10.21 -21.14
C GLY A 253 19.51 9.20 -20.00
N ALA A 254 18.44 8.71 -19.38
CA ALA A 254 18.53 7.68 -18.35
C ALA A 254 19.09 6.35 -18.92
N ALA A 255 18.60 5.88 -20.08
CA ALA A 255 19.06 4.64 -20.70
C ALA A 255 20.56 4.68 -21.02
N ARG A 256 21.11 5.84 -21.39
CA ARG A 256 22.55 6.03 -21.61
C ARG A 256 23.39 5.90 -20.35
N ALA A 257 22.82 6.15 -19.17
CA ALA A 257 23.50 5.97 -17.89
C ALA A 257 23.56 4.50 -17.44
N LEU A 258 22.75 3.62 -18.02
CA LEU A 258 22.82 2.18 -17.73
C LEU A 258 24.19 1.60 -18.09
N THR A 259 24.64 0.65 -17.29
CA THR A 259 25.87 -0.14 -17.50
C THR A 259 25.58 -1.61 -17.80
N THR A 260 24.30 -1.99 -17.84
CA THR A 260 23.89 -3.38 -18.10
C THR A 260 24.05 -3.79 -19.56
N PRO A 261 24.16 -5.09 -19.86
CA PRO A 261 24.17 -5.59 -21.25
C PRO A 261 22.92 -5.20 -22.06
N LEU A 262 21.78 -4.96 -21.40
CA LEU A 262 20.53 -4.58 -22.04
C LEU A 262 20.50 -3.12 -22.52
N LYS A 263 21.47 -2.29 -22.14
CA LYS A 263 21.57 -0.87 -22.53
C LYS A 263 21.32 -0.65 -24.03
N LYS A 264 22.03 -1.40 -24.89
CA LYS A 264 21.92 -1.26 -26.35
C LYS A 264 20.51 -1.58 -26.85
N ALA A 265 19.86 -2.60 -26.27
CA ALA A 265 18.50 -2.97 -26.64
C ALA A 265 17.48 -1.89 -26.23
N VAL A 266 17.65 -1.28 -25.05
CA VAL A 266 16.82 -0.17 -24.58
C VAL A 266 16.95 1.04 -25.51
N ILE A 267 18.18 1.49 -25.79
CA ILE A 267 18.43 2.65 -26.67
C ILE A 267 17.85 2.40 -28.08
N ALA A 268 18.06 1.20 -28.63
CA ALA A 268 17.49 0.83 -29.93
C ALA A 268 15.95 0.83 -29.92
N ALA A 269 15.31 0.44 -28.82
CA ALA A 269 13.85 0.47 -28.68
C ALA A 269 13.30 1.91 -28.65
N ILE A 270 14.02 2.83 -28.00
CA ILE A 270 13.66 4.24 -27.93
C ILE A 270 13.73 4.88 -29.33
N ALA A 271 14.82 4.64 -30.05
CA ALA A 271 15.05 5.16 -31.40
C ALA A 271 14.01 4.66 -32.42
N ARG A 272 13.42 3.47 -32.22
CA ARG A 272 12.36 2.96 -33.10
C ARG A 272 11.04 3.72 -33.01
N GLN A 273 10.79 4.49 -31.94
CA GLN A 273 9.55 5.28 -31.82
C GLN A 273 9.73 6.77 -32.10
N SER A 274 10.89 7.19 -32.59
CA SER A 274 11.09 8.54 -33.15
C SER A 274 10.87 8.59 -34.68
N ILE A 275 10.36 7.49 -35.25
CA ILE A 275 9.99 7.33 -36.66
C ILE A 275 8.46 7.33 -36.71
#